data_AF-A0A957UCE0-F1
#
_entry.id   AF-A0A957UCE0-F1
#
_cell.length_a   1.000
_cell.length_b   1.000
_cell.length_c   1.000
_cell.angle_alpha   90.00
_cell.angle_beta   90.00
_cell.angle_gamma   90.00
#
_symmetry.space_group_name_H-M   'P 1'
#
loop_
_entity.id
_entity.type
_entity.pdbx_description
1 polymer ?
#
loop_
_entity_poly.entity_id
_entity_poly.type
_entity_poly.pdbx_seq_one_letter_code
_entity_poly.pdbx_strand_id
1 'polypeptide(L)'
;MDIFAGINGYGQGEPWTIGGLDPLPEEEWQRMRGFLALSDAEVRAMLTTVEALFKRGHELVVGTYDYLQRNEETAAILGWEEGADPAHLAERRRFFTVWLARLLGMDFSADLAHYLFRAGKFHAAHGPRHTHVPPVYVTGSVSLVNATFARFIMEEMPGHAQAPLALAGWNKVLTLHLHLMQMGYQAAQNIDQGDFAVSFVMFGRMRTATGAHQLPVSVADGATVRSALRKFFNYFPQARGEVFDPAWSGGERTDAHGTPWFTVEREYAVKPMWRVLLNGKDLSYIGGPAISLTAGDEIHIFPPGR
;
A
#
# COMPACT_ATOMS: atom_id res chain seq x y z
N MET A 1 -45.35 -9.51 6.56
CA MET A 1 -45.15 -9.22 5.13
C MET A 1 -44.07 -8.17 5.04
N ASP A 2 -42.88 -8.57 4.59
CA ASP A 2 -41.74 -7.69 4.45
C ASP A 2 -41.85 -6.93 3.12
N ILE A 3 -41.97 -5.60 3.22
CA ILE A 3 -42.22 -4.69 2.09
C ILE A 3 -40.95 -4.52 1.22
N PHE A 4 -39.81 -5.04 1.68
CA PHE A 4 -38.54 -5.02 0.95
C PHE A 4 -38.26 -6.29 0.14
N ALA A 5 -39.12 -7.32 0.25
CA ALA A 5 -38.96 -8.57 -0.50
C ALA A 5 -39.07 -8.40 -2.03
N GLY A 6 -39.70 -7.33 -2.51
CA GLY A 6 -39.88 -7.07 -3.95
C GLY A 6 -38.65 -6.52 -4.69
N ILE A 7 -37.59 -6.08 -3.97
CA ILE A 7 -36.45 -5.37 -4.59
C ILE A 7 -35.25 -6.30 -4.85
N ASN A 8 -35.14 -7.41 -4.12
CA ASN A 8 -33.92 -8.24 -4.08
C ASN A 8 -33.91 -9.49 -4.99
N GLY A 9 -34.90 -9.66 -5.87
CA GLY A 9 -34.94 -10.83 -6.77
C GLY A 9 -35.25 -12.13 -6.03
N TYR A 10 -36.14 -12.94 -6.60
CA TYR A 10 -36.43 -14.28 -6.10
C TYR A 10 -35.32 -15.23 -6.58
N GLY A 11 -34.48 -15.72 -5.66
CA GLY A 11 -33.44 -16.73 -5.93
C GLY A 11 -32.60 -17.05 -4.69
N GLN A 12 -31.88 -18.18 -4.68
CA GLN A 12 -30.73 -18.32 -3.78
C GLN A 12 -29.58 -17.50 -4.37
N GLY A 13 -29.01 -16.58 -3.59
CA GLY A 13 -27.88 -15.79 -4.04
C GLY A 13 -26.67 -16.70 -4.28
N GLU A 14 -26.03 -16.57 -5.43
CA GLU A 14 -24.84 -17.35 -5.76
C GLU A 14 -23.60 -16.66 -5.15
N PRO A 15 -22.78 -17.38 -4.37
CA PRO A 15 -21.52 -16.83 -3.88
C PRO A 15 -20.61 -16.54 -5.07
N TRP A 16 -19.95 -15.39 -5.04
CA TRP A 16 -19.01 -14.99 -6.08
C TRP A 16 -17.60 -14.85 -5.52
N THR A 17 -16.63 -15.04 -6.41
CA THR A 17 -15.21 -14.90 -6.09
C THR A 17 -14.54 -13.79 -6.89
N ILE A 18 -13.44 -13.29 -6.35
CA ILE A 18 -12.53 -12.36 -7.00
C ILE A 18 -11.10 -12.89 -6.86
N GLY A 19 -10.43 -13.17 -7.98
CA GLY A 19 -8.99 -13.43 -8.03
C GLY A 19 -8.20 -12.19 -8.44
N GLY A 20 -6.88 -12.28 -8.53
CA GLY A 20 -6.02 -11.21 -9.06
C GLY A 20 -5.94 -9.96 -8.18
N LEU A 21 -6.04 -10.12 -6.87
CA LEU A 21 -5.67 -9.09 -5.90
C LEU A 21 -4.16 -9.13 -5.67
N ASP A 22 -3.53 -7.95 -5.52
CA ASP A 22 -2.10 -7.86 -5.24
C ASP A 22 -1.78 -8.47 -3.86
N PRO A 23 -0.56 -8.94 -3.58
CA PRO A 23 -0.21 -9.43 -2.24
C PRO A 23 -0.53 -8.41 -1.14
N LEU A 24 -0.91 -8.90 0.05
CA LEU A 24 -1.03 -8.02 1.22
C LEU A 24 0.35 -7.42 1.58
N PRO A 25 0.42 -6.22 2.18
CA PRO A 25 1.69 -5.60 2.56
C PRO A 25 2.58 -6.53 3.41
N GLU A 26 2.01 -7.25 4.36
CA GLU A 26 2.72 -8.20 5.22
C GLU A 26 3.17 -9.47 4.47
N GLU A 27 2.41 -9.93 3.48
CA GLU A 27 2.81 -11.05 2.62
C GLU A 27 4.01 -10.65 1.75
N GLU A 28 3.94 -9.47 1.13
CA GLU A 28 5.03 -8.95 0.33
C GLU A 28 6.27 -8.64 1.17
N TRP A 29 6.07 -8.11 2.37
CA TRP A 29 7.14 -7.88 3.33
C TRP A 29 7.94 -9.15 3.60
N GLN A 30 7.27 -10.27 3.89
CA GLN A 30 7.95 -11.55 4.10
C GLN A 30 8.60 -12.07 2.83
N ARG A 31 7.91 -11.99 1.68
CA ARG A 31 8.45 -12.44 0.38
C ARG A 31 9.73 -11.70 0.01
N MET A 32 9.71 -10.37 0.10
CA MET A 32 10.84 -9.52 -0.27
C MET A 32 11.99 -9.65 0.74
N ARG A 33 11.70 -9.84 2.04
CA ARG A 33 12.74 -10.19 3.02
C ARG A 33 13.44 -11.51 2.70
N GLY A 34 12.67 -12.52 2.31
CA GLY A 34 13.22 -13.80 1.85
C GLY A 34 14.11 -13.64 0.62
N PHE A 35 13.65 -12.86 -0.37
CA PHE A 35 14.40 -12.58 -1.60
C PHE A 35 15.72 -11.82 -1.34
N LEU A 36 15.68 -10.79 -0.48
CA LEU A 36 16.86 -9.99 -0.15
C LEU A 36 17.90 -10.74 0.68
N ALA A 37 17.53 -11.90 1.25
CA ALA A 37 18.38 -12.77 2.04
C ALA A 37 19.20 -11.97 3.07
N LEU A 38 18.52 -11.19 3.91
CA LEU A 38 19.15 -10.47 5.00
C LEU A 38 19.69 -11.48 6.02
N SER A 39 21.01 -11.59 6.11
CA SER A 39 21.67 -12.59 6.96
C SER A 39 21.75 -12.14 8.41
N ASP A 40 21.83 -13.10 9.34
CA ASP A 40 22.03 -12.79 10.76
C ASP A 40 23.33 -12.02 11.02
N ALA A 41 24.35 -12.22 10.19
CA ALA A 41 25.61 -11.48 10.28
C ALA A 41 25.42 -10.00 9.92
N GLU A 42 24.66 -9.72 8.85
CA GLU A 42 24.27 -8.34 8.50
C GLU A 42 23.41 -7.71 9.59
N VAL A 43 22.43 -8.43 10.14
CA VAL A 43 21.58 -7.92 11.25
C VAL A 43 22.44 -7.57 12.47
N ARG A 44 23.38 -8.44 12.87
CA ARG A 44 24.31 -8.16 13.97
C ARG A 44 25.21 -6.97 13.67
N ALA A 45 25.73 -6.85 12.46
CA ALA A 45 26.54 -5.71 12.05
C ALA A 45 25.73 -4.40 12.02
N MET A 46 24.48 -4.43 11.56
CA MET A 46 23.59 -3.27 11.63
C MET A 46 23.37 -2.81 13.07
N LEU A 47 23.11 -3.74 13.99
CA LEU A 47 22.91 -3.44 15.41
C LEU A 47 24.10 -2.70 16.04
N THR A 48 25.35 -3.00 15.64
CA THR A 48 26.52 -2.28 16.17
C THR A 48 26.62 -0.84 15.67
N THR A 49 25.91 -0.48 14.60
CA THR A 49 25.90 0.88 14.03
C THR A 49 24.71 1.73 14.49
N VAL A 50 23.72 1.14 15.17
CA VAL A 50 22.47 1.82 15.57
C VAL A 50 22.75 3.04 16.45
N GLU A 51 23.66 2.95 17.42
CA GLU A 51 23.99 4.08 18.30
C GLU A 51 24.60 5.26 17.52
N ALA A 52 25.56 4.97 16.64
CA ALA A 52 26.18 5.98 15.77
C ALA A 52 25.15 6.69 14.88
N LEU A 53 24.21 5.94 14.32
CA LEU A 53 23.12 6.50 13.51
C LEU A 53 22.13 7.30 14.35
N PHE A 54 21.75 6.84 15.54
CA PHE A 54 20.84 7.57 16.44
C PHE A 54 21.42 8.89 16.94
N LYS A 55 22.71 8.90 17.31
CA LYS A 55 23.43 10.11 17.77
C LYS A 55 23.27 11.28 16.80
N ARG A 56 23.18 10.97 15.50
CA ARG A 56 23.07 11.95 14.40
C ARG A 56 21.74 11.90 13.66
N GLY A 57 20.75 11.18 14.18
CA GLY A 57 19.44 11.06 13.53
C GLY A 57 18.74 12.41 13.32
N HIS A 58 18.91 13.35 14.25
CA HIS A 58 18.38 14.71 14.11
C HIS A 58 19.01 15.47 12.93
N GLU A 59 20.32 15.31 12.71
CA GLU A 59 21.05 15.92 11.59
C GLU A 59 20.52 15.38 10.26
N LEU A 60 20.27 14.06 10.16
CA LEU A 60 19.66 13.47 8.97
C LEU A 60 18.27 14.05 8.68
N VAL A 61 17.41 14.14 9.70
CA VAL A 61 16.04 14.65 9.54
C VAL A 61 16.05 16.11 9.10
N VAL A 62 16.81 16.96 9.79
CA VAL A 62 16.92 18.40 9.45
C VAL A 62 17.53 18.57 8.07
N GLY A 63 18.69 17.94 7.84
CA GLY A 63 19.45 18.05 6.59
C GLY A 63 18.68 17.58 5.37
N THR A 64 17.83 16.56 5.50
CA THR A 64 16.99 16.11 4.38
C THR A 64 15.99 17.18 3.96
N TYR A 65 15.26 17.80 4.90
CA TYR A 65 14.31 18.85 4.52
C TYR A 65 14.98 20.14 4.06
N ASP A 66 16.13 20.47 4.63
CA ASP A 66 16.95 21.60 4.15
C ASP A 66 17.41 21.35 2.70
N TYR A 67 17.75 20.11 2.34
CA TYR A 67 18.09 19.74 0.97
C TYR A 67 16.87 19.86 0.03
N LEU A 68 15.72 19.30 0.43
CA LEU A 68 14.49 19.36 -0.37
C LEU A 68 14.00 20.80 -0.58
N GLN A 69 14.19 21.69 0.39
CA GLN A 69 13.85 23.10 0.25
C GLN A 69 14.79 23.84 -0.72
N ARG A 70 16.06 23.44 -0.83
CA ARG A 70 17.04 24.08 -1.73
C ARG A 70 16.94 23.61 -3.17
N ASN A 71 16.39 22.43 -3.41
CA ASN A 71 16.14 21.93 -4.77
C ASN A 71 14.82 22.53 -5.28
N GLU A 72 14.89 23.22 -6.42
CA GLU A 72 13.77 23.98 -7.00
C GLU A 72 12.54 23.11 -7.24
N GLU A 73 12.71 21.93 -7.83
CA GLU A 73 11.58 21.05 -8.16
C GLU A 73 10.91 20.51 -6.90
N THR A 74 11.67 20.05 -5.90
CA THR A 74 11.07 19.56 -4.66
C THR A 74 10.51 20.67 -3.79
N ALA A 75 11.07 21.89 -3.85
CA ALA A 75 10.48 23.05 -3.21
C ALA A 75 9.11 23.38 -3.82
N ALA A 76 9.00 23.37 -5.15
CA ALA A 76 7.74 23.59 -5.86
C ALA A 76 6.68 22.52 -5.53
N ILE A 77 7.08 21.25 -5.50
CA ILE A 77 6.18 20.15 -5.09
C ILE A 77 5.64 20.38 -3.67
N LEU A 78 6.47 20.91 -2.76
CA LEU A 78 6.10 21.10 -1.35
C LEU A 78 5.44 22.46 -1.07
N GLY A 79 5.40 23.37 -2.06
CA GLY A 79 4.95 24.75 -1.89
C GLY A 79 5.88 25.58 -1.00
N TRP A 80 7.19 25.36 -1.11
CA TRP A 80 8.23 25.93 -0.24
C TRP A 80 9.18 26.89 -0.98
N GLU A 81 8.82 27.36 -2.16
CA GLU A 81 9.65 28.24 -3.01
C GLU A 81 10.03 29.55 -2.30
N GLU A 82 9.13 30.08 -1.47
CA GLU A 82 9.34 31.30 -0.67
C GLU A 82 9.79 31.01 0.77
N GLY A 83 10.02 29.74 1.10
CA GLY A 83 10.30 29.28 2.45
C GLY A 83 9.34 28.20 2.91
N ALA A 84 9.82 27.28 3.74
CA ALA A 84 8.98 26.23 4.29
C ALA A 84 7.99 26.79 5.33
N ASP A 85 6.70 26.47 5.18
CA ASP A 85 5.71 26.68 6.24
C ASP A 85 6.16 25.96 7.52
N PRO A 86 6.33 26.67 8.66
CA PRO A 86 6.84 26.07 9.89
C PRO A 86 6.01 24.90 10.41
N ALA A 87 4.68 24.97 10.29
CA ALA A 87 3.79 23.91 10.77
C ALA A 87 3.92 22.66 9.89
N HIS A 88 3.91 22.83 8.56
CA HIS A 88 4.13 21.75 7.62
C HIS A 88 5.52 21.12 7.80
N LEU A 89 6.59 21.92 7.93
CA LEU A 89 7.95 21.41 8.15
C LEU A 89 8.05 20.60 9.45
N ALA A 90 7.47 21.08 10.54
CA ALA A 90 7.45 20.38 11.82
C ALA A 90 6.72 19.03 11.75
N GLU A 91 5.58 18.99 11.06
CA GLU A 91 4.82 17.76 10.81
C GLU A 91 5.65 16.75 10.01
N ARG A 92 6.28 17.19 8.90
CA ARG A 92 7.11 16.33 8.05
C ARG A 92 8.31 15.78 8.81
N ARG A 93 9.03 16.63 9.56
CA ARG A 93 10.13 16.21 10.45
C ARG A 93 9.67 15.17 11.47
N ARG A 94 8.52 15.35 12.10
CA ARG A 94 7.96 14.36 13.04
C ARG A 94 7.72 13.00 12.38
N PHE A 95 7.12 12.96 11.20
CA PHE A 95 6.89 11.70 10.48
C PHE A 95 8.20 11.00 10.14
N PHE A 96 9.20 11.74 9.64
CA PHE A 96 10.52 11.19 9.38
C PHE A 96 11.15 10.65 10.66
N THR A 97 11.19 11.42 11.75
CA THR A 97 11.77 10.97 13.03
C THR A 97 11.13 9.67 13.52
N VAL A 98 9.81 9.52 13.42
CA VAL A 98 9.12 8.27 13.80
C VAL A 98 9.55 7.11 12.90
N TRP A 99 9.59 7.30 11.58
CA TRP A 99 10.07 6.28 10.65
C TRP A 99 11.53 5.88 10.93
N LEU A 100 12.41 6.85 11.14
CA LEU A 100 13.82 6.61 11.46
C LEU A 100 13.98 5.84 12.76
N ALA A 101 13.21 6.18 13.80
CA ALA A 101 13.22 5.47 15.06
C ALA A 101 12.77 4.00 14.91
N ARG A 102 11.74 3.73 14.10
CA ARG A 102 11.30 2.35 13.81
C ARG A 102 12.34 1.57 13.00
N LEU A 103 12.94 2.21 11.99
CA LEU A 103 14.01 1.61 11.17
C LEU A 103 15.23 1.24 12.02
N LEU A 104 15.74 2.18 12.82
CA LEU A 104 16.89 1.95 13.68
C LEU A 104 16.58 1.05 14.89
N GLY A 105 15.31 0.99 15.29
CA GLY A 105 14.78 0.05 16.28
C GLY A 105 14.61 -1.38 15.76
N MET A 106 15.01 -1.67 14.51
CA MET A 106 14.90 -3.00 13.89
C MET A 106 13.47 -3.54 13.87
N ASP A 107 12.50 -2.65 13.68
CA ASP A 107 11.09 -3.05 13.55
C ASP A 107 10.88 -3.78 12.22
N PHE A 108 10.60 -5.08 12.30
CA PHE A 108 10.22 -5.89 11.13
C PHE A 108 8.78 -6.44 11.21
N SER A 109 7.92 -5.76 11.95
CA SER A 109 6.52 -6.15 12.16
C SER A 109 5.64 -5.97 10.91
N ALA A 110 4.51 -6.68 10.89
CA ALA A 110 3.47 -6.47 9.88
C ALA A 110 2.87 -5.05 9.95
N ASP A 111 2.82 -4.44 11.14
CA ASP A 111 2.38 -3.05 11.30
C ASP A 111 3.28 -2.07 10.53
N LEU A 112 4.60 -2.27 10.55
CA LEU A 112 5.51 -1.43 9.77
C LEU A 112 5.26 -1.58 8.26
N ALA A 113 4.96 -2.79 7.79
CA ALA A 113 4.62 -3.03 6.38
C ALA A 113 3.39 -2.21 5.95
N HIS A 114 2.32 -2.20 6.76
CA HIS A 114 1.15 -1.36 6.52
C HIS A 114 1.45 0.14 6.62
N TYR A 115 2.30 0.55 7.58
CA TYR A 115 2.73 1.94 7.73
C TYR A 115 3.46 2.44 6.48
N LEU A 116 4.39 1.65 5.93
CA LEU A 116 5.14 1.98 4.71
C LEU A 116 4.24 2.01 3.49
N PHE A 117 3.33 1.03 3.34
CA PHE A 117 2.33 1.05 2.28
C PHE A 117 1.47 2.32 2.33
N ARG A 118 1.01 2.72 3.52
CA ARG A 118 0.27 3.97 3.71
C ARG A 118 1.10 5.20 3.37
N ALA A 119 2.39 5.22 3.76
CA ALA A 119 3.30 6.31 3.40
C ALA A 119 3.44 6.43 1.87
N GLY A 120 3.47 5.32 1.14
CA GLY A 120 3.41 5.28 -0.31
C GLY A 120 2.21 6.02 -0.90
N LYS A 121 1.00 5.70 -0.39
CA LYS A 121 -0.24 6.39 -0.80
C LYS A 121 -0.18 7.90 -0.56
N PHE A 122 0.40 8.32 0.56
CA PHE A 122 0.50 9.75 0.89
C PHE A 122 1.43 10.51 -0.08
N HIS A 123 2.50 9.88 -0.55
CA HIS A 123 3.35 10.47 -1.59
C HIS A 123 2.65 10.53 -2.94
N ALA A 124 1.70 9.63 -3.21
CA ALA A 124 0.89 9.62 -4.43
C ALA A 124 -0.30 10.61 -4.41
N ALA A 125 -0.32 11.61 -3.53
CA ALA A 125 -1.43 12.57 -3.32
C ALA A 125 -2.68 12.06 -2.55
N HIS A 126 -2.63 10.90 -1.91
CA HIS A 126 -3.74 10.41 -1.06
C HIS A 126 -3.52 10.72 0.44
N GLY A 127 -2.69 11.72 0.74
CA GLY A 127 -2.55 12.31 2.08
C GLY A 127 -3.39 13.58 2.25
N PRO A 128 -3.48 14.15 3.48
CA PRO A 128 -4.37 15.28 3.78
C PRO A 128 -4.14 16.55 2.94
N ARG A 129 -2.93 16.73 2.40
CA ARG A 129 -2.56 17.89 1.56
C ARG A 129 -2.67 17.66 0.07
N HIS A 130 -2.97 16.43 -0.35
CA HIS A 130 -3.05 16.05 -1.76
C HIS A 130 -1.81 16.41 -2.59
N THR A 131 -0.64 16.46 -1.95
CA THR A 131 0.63 16.70 -2.62
C THR A 131 1.08 15.43 -3.34
N HIS A 132 1.19 15.51 -4.66
CA HIS A 132 1.78 14.47 -5.48
C HIS A 132 3.30 14.64 -5.53
N VAL A 133 4.04 13.66 -5.04
CA VAL A 133 5.50 13.61 -5.10
C VAL A 133 5.89 12.60 -6.17
N PRO A 134 6.51 13.01 -7.29
CA PRO A 134 6.94 12.08 -8.33
C PRO A 134 7.79 10.93 -7.77
N PRO A 135 7.63 9.69 -8.26
CA PRO A 135 8.21 8.51 -7.63
C PRO A 135 9.74 8.52 -7.63
N VAL A 136 10.35 9.20 -8.62
CA VAL A 136 11.81 9.40 -8.70
C VAL A 136 12.36 10.10 -7.45
N TYR A 137 11.62 11.05 -6.87
CA TYR A 137 12.03 11.75 -5.64
C TYR A 137 11.90 10.89 -4.39
N VAL A 138 10.93 9.98 -4.36
CA VAL A 138 10.81 9.00 -3.27
C VAL A 138 12.00 8.03 -3.30
N THR A 139 12.32 7.46 -4.47
CA THR A 139 13.49 6.59 -4.67
C THR A 139 14.80 7.31 -4.34
N GLY A 140 14.98 8.52 -4.88
CA GLY A 140 16.17 9.34 -4.63
C GLY A 140 16.37 9.66 -3.15
N SER A 141 15.29 9.97 -2.43
CA SER A 141 15.35 10.26 -0.99
C SER A 141 15.81 9.07 -0.16
N VAL A 142 15.40 7.85 -0.50
CA VAL A 142 15.90 6.63 0.17
C VAL A 142 17.40 6.42 -0.09
N SER A 143 17.88 6.74 -1.30
CA SER A 143 19.31 6.71 -1.62
C SER A 143 20.10 7.74 -0.79
N LEU A 144 19.56 8.96 -0.62
CA LEU A 144 20.18 9.98 0.23
C LEU A 144 20.29 9.55 1.70
N VAL A 145 19.29 8.84 2.22
CA VAL A 145 19.35 8.23 3.56
C VAL A 145 20.48 7.20 3.65
N ASN A 146 20.58 6.30 2.67
CA ASN A 146 21.63 5.28 2.64
C ASN A 146 23.04 5.90 2.58
N ALA A 147 23.23 6.91 1.73
CA ALA A 147 24.49 7.65 1.65
C ALA A 147 24.83 8.37 2.97
N THR A 148 23.81 8.93 3.63
CA THR A 148 23.99 9.59 4.93
C THR A 148 24.34 8.57 6.03
N PHE A 149 23.74 7.38 6.01
CA PHE A 149 24.12 6.29 6.92
C PHE A 149 25.59 5.89 6.74
N ALA A 150 26.05 5.74 5.49
CA ALA A 150 27.46 5.48 5.19
C ALA A 150 28.37 6.56 5.76
N ARG A 151 28.04 7.82 5.53
CA ARG A 151 28.79 8.96 6.07
C ARG A 151 28.85 8.94 7.60
N PHE A 152 27.71 8.79 8.26
CA PHE A 152 27.63 8.76 9.73
C PHE A 152 28.43 7.61 10.33
N ILE A 153 28.32 6.42 9.76
CA ILE A 153 29.08 5.25 10.22
C ILE A 153 30.59 5.47 10.02
N MET A 154 31.01 6.04 8.89
CA MET A 154 32.42 6.34 8.65
C MET A 154 32.99 7.39 9.62
N GLU A 155 32.22 8.43 9.94
CA GLU A 155 32.64 9.52 10.82
C GLU A 155 32.63 9.10 12.30
N GLU A 156 31.64 8.33 12.75
CA GLU A 156 31.49 7.92 14.16
C GLU A 156 32.21 6.60 14.49
N MET A 157 32.47 5.75 13.50
CA MET A 157 33.08 4.44 13.67
C MET A 157 34.25 4.23 12.67
N PRO A 158 35.27 5.11 12.66
CA PRO A 158 36.34 5.06 11.66
C PRO A 158 37.10 3.74 11.73
N GLY A 159 37.20 3.06 10.58
CA GLY A 159 37.91 1.78 10.46
C GLY A 159 37.22 0.58 11.12
N HIS A 160 35.98 0.72 11.58
CA HIS A 160 35.28 -0.37 12.26
C HIS A 160 35.00 -1.54 11.30
N ALA A 161 35.48 -2.74 11.66
CA ALA A 161 35.46 -3.91 10.78
C ALA A 161 34.06 -4.33 10.31
N GLN A 162 33.00 -4.01 11.09
CA GLN A 162 31.61 -4.36 10.74
C GLN A 162 30.93 -3.33 9.82
N ALA A 163 31.53 -2.15 9.59
CA ALA A 163 30.86 -1.07 8.85
C ALA A 163 30.43 -1.47 7.41
N PRO A 164 31.27 -2.15 6.59
CA PRO A 164 30.84 -2.57 5.25
C PRO A 164 29.66 -3.54 5.28
N LEU A 165 29.67 -4.49 6.22
CA LEU A 165 28.60 -5.48 6.37
C LEU A 165 27.30 -4.85 6.87
N ALA A 166 27.39 -3.90 7.80
CA ALA A 166 26.26 -3.12 8.27
C ALA A 166 25.61 -2.33 7.13
N LEU A 167 26.41 -1.68 6.27
CA LEU A 167 25.92 -0.93 5.12
C LEU A 167 25.24 -1.79 4.07
N ALA A 168 25.74 -3.02 3.84
CA ALA A 168 25.04 -3.99 3.00
C ALA A 168 23.66 -4.33 3.57
N GLY A 169 23.57 -4.56 4.88
CA GLY A 169 22.31 -4.79 5.60
C GLY A 169 21.34 -3.60 5.52
N TRP A 170 21.81 -2.38 5.82
CA TRP A 170 21.00 -1.17 5.73
C TRP A 170 20.48 -0.93 4.31
N ASN A 171 21.30 -1.14 3.29
CA ASN A 171 20.87 -1.03 1.89
C ASN A 171 19.71 -2.00 1.56
N LYS A 172 19.80 -3.26 2.02
CA LYS A 172 18.73 -4.25 1.85
C LYS A 172 17.44 -3.80 2.56
N VAL A 173 17.53 -3.36 3.81
CA VAL A 173 16.34 -2.92 4.57
C VAL A 173 15.72 -1.65 3.99
N LEU A 174 16.52 -0.68 3.57
CA LEU A 174 16.02 0.53 2.90
C LEU A 174 15.36 0.20 1.56
N THR A 175 15.90 -0.77 0.81
CA THR A 175 15.29 -1.28 -0.43
C THR A 175 13.94 -1.93 -0.15
N LEU A 176 13.84 -2.75 0.90
CA LEU A 176 12.57 -3.32 1.35
C LEU A 176 11.55 -2.21 1.70
N HIS A 177 11.97 -1.19 2.44
CA HIS A 177 11.08 -0.08 2.82
C HIS A 177 10.58 0.69 1.59
N LEU A 178 11.48 0.97 0.64
CA LEU A 178 11.14 1.62 -0.63
C LEU A 178 10.12 0.81 -1.42
N HIS A 179 10.30 -0.50 -1.52
CA HIS A 179 9.37 -1.38 -2.25
C HIS A 179 7.95 -1.32 -1.69
N LEU A 180 7.80 -1.38 -0.36
CA LEU A 180 6.47 -1.29 0.27
C LEU A 180 5.82 0.08 0.05
N MET A 181 6.60 1.17 0.10
CA MET A 181 6.11 2.49 -0.29
C MET A 181 5.70 2.53 -1.77
N GLN A 182 6.46 1.89 -2.66
CA GLN A 182 6.14 1.85 -4.09
C GLN A 182 4.84 1.08 -4.37
N MET A 183 4.59 -0.03 -3.68
CA MET A 183 3.30 -0.73 -3.78
C MET A 183 2.13 0.19 -3.40
N GLY A 184 2.25 0.90 -2.27
CA GLY A 184 1.24 1.85 -1.84
C GLY A 184 1.03 2.98 -2.83
N TYR A 185 2.12 3.51 -3.37
CA TYR A 185 2.11 4.54 -4.40
C TYR A 185 1.35 4.09 -5.65
N GLN A 186 1.64 2.88 -6.14
CA GLN A 186 0.99 2.31 -7.32
C GLN A 186 -0.48 2.01 -7.08
N ALA A 187 -0.85 1.49 -5.92
CA ALA A 187 -2.25 1.24 -5.57
C ALA A 187 -3.08 2.54 -5.54
N ALA A 188 -2.49 3.64 -5.05
CA ALA A 188 -3.09 4.97 -5.08
C ALA A 188 -3.27 5.49 -6.51
N GLN A 189 -2.21 5.52 -7.31
CA GLN A 189 -2.29 5.94 -8.73
C GLN A 189 -3.30 5.12 -9.53
N ASN A 190 -3.39 3.81 -9.27
CA ASN A 190 -4.32 2.93 -9.97
C ASN A 190 -5.79 3.24 -9.63
N ILE A 191 -6.10 3.69 -8.41
CA ILE A 191 -7.45 4.15 -8.05
C ILE A 191 -7.88 5.35 -8.91
N ASP A 192 -6.96 6.25 -9.21
CA ASP A 192 -7.25 7.50 -9.93
C ASP A 192 -7.28 7.33 -11.45
N GLN A 193 -6.67 6.26 -11.98
CA GLN A 193 -6.55 6.02 -13.42
C GLN A 193 -7.83 5.45 -14.05
N GLY A 194 -8.40 6.12 -15.06
CA GLY A 194 -9.53 5.61 -15.84
C GLY A 194 -10.26 6.70 -16.61
N ASP A 195 -11.28 6.30 -17.37
CA ASP A 195 -12.09 7.18 -18.21
C ASP A 195 -13.27 7.78 -17.45
N PHE A 196 -13.81 7.07 -16.45
CA PHE A 196 -14.87 7.55 -15.57
C PHE A 196 -14.72 7.01 -14.15
N ALA A 197 -15.31 7.71 -13.17
CA ALA A 197 -15.28 7.30 -11.76
C ALA A 197 -16.56 6.57 -11.35
N VAL A 198 -16.39 5.47 -10.60
CA VAL A 198 -17.47 4.75 -9.90
C VAL A 198 -17.36 5.05 -8.41
N SER A 199 -18.47 5.49 -7.82
CA SER A 199 -18.52 5.82 -6.40
C SER A 199 -18.60 4.55 -5.57
N PHE A 200 -17.58 4.26 -4.77
CA PHE A 200 -17.70 3.27 -3.71
C PHE A 200 -18.27 3.96 -2.47
N VAL A 201 -19.30 3.37 -1.85
CA VAL A 201 -19.88 3.84 -0.58
C VAL A 201 -19.74 2.74 0.47
N MET A 202 -19.10 3.07 1.59
CA MET A 202 -18.77 2.14 2.66
C MET A 202 -19.77 2.30 3.81
N PHE A 203 -20.08 1.20 4.50
CA PHE A 203 -20.96 1.19 5.67
C PHE A 203 -20.38 0.39 6.84
N GLY A 204 -20.80 0.72 8.07
CA GLY A 204 -20.47 -0.02 9.29
C GLY A 204 -18.98 -0.37 9.44
N ARG A 205 -18.66 -1.66 9.62
CA ARG A 205 -17.29 -2.16 9.79
C ARG A 205 -16.36 -1.77 8.64
N MET A 206 -16.90 -1.59 7.43
CA MET A 206 -16.10 -1.18 6.27
C MET A 206 -15.58 0.26 6.41
N ARG A 207 -16.37 1.18 7.00
CA ARG A 207 -15.91 2.54 7.31
C ARG A 207 -14.79 2.51 8.35
N THR A 208 -14.91 1.67 9.36
CA THR A 208 -13.86 1.50 10.38
C THR A 208 -12.57 0.94 9.77
N ALA A 209 -12.66 -0.07 8.90
CA ALA A 209 -11.50 -0.70 8.29
C ALA A 209 -10.77 0.20 7.28
N THR A 210 -11.51 1.05 6.56
CA THR A 210 -10.96 1.93 5.51
C THR A 210 -10.64 3.34 6.00
N GLY A 211 -11.31 3.79 7.06
CA GLY A 211 -11.30 5.20 7.48
C GLY A 211 -12.04 6.13 6.51
N ALA A 212 -12.81 5.59 5.56
CA ALA A 212 -13.49 6.36 4.53
C ALA A 212 -15.00 6.07 4.50
N HIS A 213 -15.79 7.08 4.17
CA HIS A 213 -17.24 6.94 3.93
C HIS A 213 -17.54 6.64 2.47
N GLN A 214 -16.78 7.27 1.58
CA GLN A 214 -16.91 7.19 0.13
C GLN A 214 -15.51 7.25 -0.48
N LEU A 215 -15.31 6.57 -1.61
CA LEU A 215 -14.08 6.64 -2.39
C LEU A 215 -14.45 6.56 -3.88
N PRO A 216 -14.16 7.59 -4.70
CA PRO A 216 -14.25 7.44 -6.15
C PRO A 216 -13.15 6.47 -6.63
N VAL A 217 -13.52 5.56 -7.53
CA VAL A 217 -12.59 4.64 -8.19
C VAL A 217 -12.71 4.83 -9.70
N SER A 218 -11.65 5.33 -10.32
CA SER A 218 -11.58 5.50 -11.77
C SER A 218 -11.38 4.15 -12.46
N VAL A 219 -12.14 3.94 -13.53
CA VAL A 219 -12.13 2.72 -14.33
C VAL A 219 -12.16 3.07 -15.82
N ALA A 220 -11.61 2.20 -16.66
CA ALA A 220 -11.63 2.37 -18.11
C ALA A 220 -13.02 2.08 -18.69
N ASP A 221 -13.28 2.54 -19.91
CA ASP A 221 -14.46 2.12 -20.66
C ASP A 221 -14.48 0.60 -20.86
N GLY A 222 -15.68 0.00 -20.74
CA GLY A 222 -15.85 -1.46 -20.74
C GLY A 222 -15.33 -2.19 -19.48
N ALA A 223 -14.91 -1.47 -18.44
CA ALA A 223 -14.52 -2.08 -17.17
C ALA A 223 -15.68 -2.86 -16.53
N THR A 224 -15.32 -3.82 -15.67
CA THR A 224 -16.29 -4.64 -14.91
C THR A 224 -16.25 -4.30 -13.42
N VAL A 225 -17.30 -4.66 -12.70
CA VAL A 225 -17.34 -4.58 -11.23
C VAL A 225 -16.13 -5.28 -10.61
N ARG A 226 -15.70 -6.42 -11.16
CA ARG A 226 -14.49 -7.16 -10.73
C ARG A 226 -13.26 -6.27 -10.78
N SER A 227 -13.05 -5.56 -11.89
CA SER A 227 -11.88 -4.69 -12.05
C SER A 227 -11.90 -3.51 -11.07
N ALA A 228 -13.07 -2.91 -10.82
CA ALA A 228 -13.24 -1.85 -9.83
C ALA A 228 -12.98 -2.35 -8.40
N LEU A 229 -13.54 -3.52 -8.04
CA LEU A 229 -13.31 -4.17 -6.76
C LEU A 229 -11.82 -4.49 -6.55
N ARG A 230 -11.11 -4.95 -7.59
CA ARG A 230 -9.65 -5.20 -7.51
C ARG A 230 -8.91 -3.93 -7.10
N LYS A 231 -9.13 -2.82 -7.82
CA LYS A 231 -8.52 -1.52 -7.49
C LYS A 231 -8.82 -1.12 -6.04
N PHE A 232 -10.09 -1.17 -5.66
CA PHE A 232 -10.56 -0.81 -4.33
C PHE A 232 -9.88 -1.64 -3.22
N PHE A 233 -9.83 -2.97 -3.36
CA PHE A 233 -9.22 -3.84 -2.37
C PHE A 233 -7.69 -3.87 -2.41
N ASN A 234 -7.06 -3.48 -3.52
CA ASN A 234 -5.61 -3.24 -3.57
C ASN A 234 -5.24 -1.91 -2.89
N TYR A 235 -6.12 -0.92 -2.92
CA TYR A 235 -5.95 0.34 -2.19
C TYR A 235 -6.20 0.24 -0.67
N PHE A 236 -7.13 -0.66 -0.30
CA PHE A 236 -7.44 -1.02 1.09
C PHE A 236 -7.18 -2.50 1.39
N PRO A 237 -5.91 -2.96 1.37
CA PRO A 237 -5.60 -4.37 1.58
C PRO A 237 -6.08 -4.87 2.95
N GLN A 238 -6.08 -4.02 3.97
CA GLN A 238 -6.53 -4.36 5.32
C GLN A 238 -8.03 -4.70 5.39
N ALA A 239 -8.84 -4.25 4.43
CA ALA A 239 -10.28 -4.52 4.42
C ALA A 239 -10.61 -5.91 3.84
N ARG A 240 -9.66 -6.56 3.16
CA ARG A 240 -9.91 -7.85 2.50
C ARG A 240 -10.30 -8.94 3.50
N GLY A 241 -9.61 -9.01 4.63
CA GLY A 241 -9.89 -10.00 5.68
C GLY A 241 -11.25 -9.80 6.37
N GLU A 242 -11.84 -8.62 6.27
CA GLU A 242 -13.21 -8.37 6.76
C GLU A 242 -14.26 -8.93 5.79
N VAL A 243 -14.04 -8.79 4.48
CA VAL A 243 -15.04 -9.06 3.43
C VAL A 243 -14.94 -10.46 2.83
N PHE A 244 -13.75 -11.04 2.76
CA PHE A 244 -13.49 -12.26 2.01
C PHE A 244 -12.90 -13.39 2.84
N ASP A 245 -13.28 -14.62 2.49
CA ASP A 245 -12.57 -15.83 2.86
C ASP A 245 -11.63 -16.26 1.71
N PRO A 246 -10.41 -16.75 2.01
CA PRO A 246 -9.56 -17.33 0.99
C PRO A 246 -10.25 -18.51 0.30
N ALA A 247 -10.25 -18.49 -1.02
CA ALA A 247 -10.70 -19.57 -1.88
C ALA A 247 -9.56 -19.95 -2.84
N TRP A 248 -9.69 -21.09 -3.50
CA TRP A 248 -8.69 -21.58 -4.45
C TRP A 248 -9.42 -22.10 -5.68
N SER A 249 -9.04 -21.61 -6.85
CA SER A 249 -9.45 -22.19 -8.12
C SER A 249 -8.29 -23.02 -8.69
N GLY A 250 -8.60 -24.24 -9.12
CA GLY A 250 -7.66 -25.12 -9.78
C GLY A 250 -7.98 -25.19 -11.26
N GLY A 251 -6.96 -25.16 -12.10
CA GLY A 251 -7.11 -25.31 -13.55
C GLY A 251 -5.86 -25.88 -14.20
N GLU A 252 -6.05 -26.59 -15.31
CA GLU A 252 -4.93 -26.93 -16.18
C GLU A 252 -4.50 -25.70 -16.98
N ARG A 253 -3.23 -25.35 -16.85
CA ARG A 253 -2.55 -24.37 -17.69
C ARG A 253 -1.49 -25.07 -18.50
N THR A 254 -1.51 -24.86 -19.80
CA THR A 254 -0.46 -25.34 -20.69
C THR A 254 0.75 -24.40 -20.61
N ASP A 255 1.94 -24.96 -20.41
CA ASP A 255 3.19 -24.19 -20.49
C ASP A 255 3.56 -23.82 -21.93
N ALA A 256 4.66 -23.08 -22.11
CA ALA A 256 5.16 -22.67 -23.42
C ALA A 256 5.52 -23.85 -24.36
N HIS A 257 5.60 -25.07 -23.82
CA HIS A 257 5.96 -26.29 -24.55
C HIS A 257 4.75 -27.20 -24.83
N GLY A 258 3.53 -26.79 -24.47
CA GLY A 258 2.35 -27.62 -24.68
C GLY A 258 2.06 -28.60 -23.54
N THR A 259 2.80 -28.56 -22.43
CA THR A 259 2.62 -29.48 -21.31
C THR A 259 1.53 -28.95 -20.37
N PRO A 260 0.46 -29.71 -20.09
CA PRO A 260 -0.54 -29.31 -19.11
C PRO A 260 0.02 -29.42 -17.69
N TRP A 261 -0.05 -28.32 -16.96
CA TRP A 261 0.28 -28.24 -15.54
C TRP A 261 -0.96 -27.83 -14.76
N PHE A 262 -1.21 -28.49 -13.64
CA PHE A 262 -2.23 -28.04 -12.72
C PHE A 262 -1.70 -26.83 -11.94
N THR A 263 -2.34 -25.68 -12.13
CA THR A 263 -2.03 -24.46 -11.38
C THR A 263 -3.19 -24.15 -10.44
N VAL A 264 -2.84 -23.83 -9.20
CA VAL A 264 -3.80 -23.35 -8.20
C VAL A 264 -3.65 -21.84 -8.09
N GLU A 265 -4.73 -21.12 -8.35
CA GLU A 265 -4.79 -19.67 -8.19
C GLU A 265 -5.58 -19.32 -6.92
N ARG A 266 -5.04 -18.37 -6.15
CA ARG A 266 -5.73 -17.87 -4.96
C ARG A 266 -6.87 -16.95 -5.39
N GLU A 267 -8.06 -17.27 -4.92
CA GLU A 267 -9.25 -16.46 -5.06
C GLU A 267 -9.75 -16.01 -3.69
N TYR A 268 -10.75 -15.13 -3.70
CA TYR A 268 -11.36 -14.58 -2.50
C TYR A 268 -12.87 -14.67 -2.68
N ALA A 269 -13.52 -15.51 -1.88
CA ALA A 269 -14.97 -15.65 -1.85
C ALA A 269 -15.57 -14.63 -0.89
N VAL A 270 -16.65 -13.95 -1.31
CA VAL A 270 -17.36 -13.03 -0.41
C VAL A 270 -17.89 -13.79 0.81
N LYS A 271 -17.63 -13.27 2.01
CA LYS A 271 -18.11 -13.88 3.26
C LYS A 271 -19.65 -13.87 3.31
N PRO A 272 -20.27 -14.87 3.94
CA PRO A 272 -21.71 -14.87 4.16
C PRO A 272 -22.20 -13.56 4.77
N MET A 273 -23.37 -13.10 4.31
CA MET A 273 -24.06 -11.87 4.77
C MET A 273 -23.36 -10.53 4.46
N TRP A 274 -22.13 -10.53 3.94
CA TRP A 274 -21.61 -9.33 3.29
C TRP A 274 -22.35 -9.12 1.98
N ARG A 275 -22.76 -7.89 1.72
CA ARG A 275 -23.47 -7.51 0.50
C ARG A 275 -22.67 -6.45 -0.24
N VAL A 276 -22.39 -6.72 -1.51
CA VAL A 276 -21.84 -5.74 -2.44
C VAL A 276 -22.92 -5.47 -3.47
N LEU A 277 -23.38 -4.22 -3.53
CA LEU A 277 -24.48 -3.82 -4.39
C LEU A 277 -23.95 -2.95 -5.52
N LEU A 278 -24.38 -3.21 -6.76
CA LEU A 278 -24.25 -2.28 -7.88
C LEU A 278 -25.59 -1.58 -8.08
N ASN A 279 -25.63 -0.26 -7.94
CA ASN A 279 -26.85 0.55 -8.07
C ASN A 279 -28.03 -0.01 -7.24
N GLY A 280 -27.73 -0.46 -6.01
CA GLY A 280 -28.70 -1.05 -5.08
C GLY A 280 -29.05 -2.51 -5.31
N LYS A 281 -28.54 -3.17 -6.37
CA LYS A 281 -28.76 -4.59 -6.66
C LYS A 281 -27.58 -5.43 -6.20
N ASP A 282 -27.83 -6.48 -5.41
CA ASP A 282 -26.78 -7.33 -4.86
C ASP A 282 -26.14 -8.22 -5.94
N LEU A 283 -24.80 -8.14 -6.04
CA LEU A 283 -24.02 -8.88 -7.05
C LEU A 283 -24.30 -10.39 -7.03
N SER A 284 -24.65 -10.95 -5.88
CA SER A 284 -24.98 -12.37 -5.71
C SER A 284 -26.23 -12.80 -6.50
N TYR A 285 -27.02 -11.83 -6.97
CA TYR A 285 -28.29 -12.07 -7.68
C TYR A 285 -28.30 -11.54 -9.13
N ILE A 286 -27.30 -10.77 -9.52
CA ILE A 286 -27.26 -10.11 -10.85
C ILE A 286 -26.12 -10.60 -11.76
N GLY A 287 -25.50 -11.74 -11.44
CA GLY A 287 -24.44 -12.33 -12.26
C GLY A 287 -23.02 -12.06 -11.76
N GLY A 288 -22.87 -11.64 -10.49
CA GLY A 288 -21.59 -11.49 -9.83
C GLY A 288 -20.75 -10.32 -10.36
N PRO A 289 -19.43 -10.34 -10.13
CA PRO A 289 -18.57 -9.21 -10.44
C PRO A 289 -18.22 -9.09 -11.94
N ALA A 290 -18.71 -9.96 -12.82
CA ALA A 290 -18.42 -9.90 -14.25
C ALA A 290 -19.21 -8.80 -15.00
N ILE A 291 -20.16 -8.16 -14.33
CA ILE A 291 -21.04 -7.13 -14.91
C ILE A 291 -20.21 -5.92 -15.32
N SER A 292 -20.48 -5.39 -16.52
CA SER A 292 -19.89 -4.15 -17.04
C SER A 292 -20.40 -2.94 -16.27
N LEU A 293 -19.50 -1.98 -16.06
CA LEU A 293 -19.77 -0.70 -15.45
C LEU A 293 -20.02 0.37 -16.51
N THR A 294 -20.83 1.35 -16.15
CA THR A 294 -21.11 2.54 -16.95
C THR A 294 -20.97 3.80 -16.10
N ALA A 295 -20.79 4.96 -16.76
CA ALA A 295 -20.68 6.23 -16.07
C ALA A 295 -21.96 6.53 -15.26
N GLY A 296 -21.77 6.91 -13.99
CA GLY A 296 -22.86 7.13 -13.04
C GLY A 296 -23.21 5.94 -12.16
N ASP A 297 -22.60 4.77 -12.39
CA ASP A 297 -22.75 3.62 -11.49
C ASP A 297 -22.16 3.88 -10.10
N GLU A 298 -22.76 3.26 -9.09
CA GLU A 298 -22.32 3.27 -7.70
C GLU A 298 -22.23 1.84 -7.14
N ILE A 299 -21.20 1.61 -6.31
CA ILE A 299 -20.97 0.35 -5.60
C ILE A 299 -21.10 0.57 -4.10
N HIS A 300 -22.00 -0.16 -3.45
CA HIS A 300 -22.19 -0.10 -1.99
C HIS A 300 -21.68 -1.36 -1.31
N ILE A 301 -20.86 -1.22 -0.27
CA ILE A 301 -20.32 -2.35 0.50
C ILE A 301 -20.93 -2.34 1.91
N PHE A 302 -21.79 -3.31 2.17
CA PHE A 302 -22.47 -3.49 3.45
C PHE A 302 -21.91 -4.69 4.23
N PRO A 303 -21.52 -4.48 5.51
CA PRO A 303 -21.20 -5.58 6.40
C PRO A 303 -22.47 -6.38 6.74
N PRO A 304 -22.31 -7.59 7.32
CA PRO A 304 -23.41 -8.34 7.91
C PRO A 304 -24.22 -7.45 8.87
N GLY A 305 -25.54 -7.46 8.71
CA GLY A 305 -26.45 -6.81 9.66
C GLY A 305 -26.41 -7.51 11.01
N ARG A 306 -26.69 -6.75 12.09
CA ARG A 306 -27.24 -7.35 13.30
C ARG A 306 -28.71 -7.65 13.06
#